data_AF-A0A7W1H3G6-F1
#
_entry.id   AF-A0A7W1H3G6-F1
#
_cell.length_a   1.000
_cell.length_b   1.000
_cell.length_c   1.000
_cell.angle_alpha   90.00
_cell.angle_beta   90.00
_cell.angle_gamma   90.00
#
_symmetry.space_group_name_H-M   'P 1'
#
loop_
_entity.id
_entity.type
_entity.pdbx_description
1 polymer ?
#
loop_
_entity_poly.entity_id
_entity_poly.type
_entity_poly.pdbx_seq_one_letter_code
_entity_poly.pdbx_strand_id
1 'polypeptide(L)'
;MKVILEDLTTLPPKRLEKRLEELARDALPCRSATVLDGNPDDGLTVALHVDSRRRGDVLDLARVVEDDATVQASCGWSLLAPSRRDSYWRLLLRVSFERPVKCEFKVRFDIRDHPSDPLRGSLPLLLAASRFVFDFDGRLDPVLPLVWIAAPAARECVLDVLSCSAT
;
A
#
# COMPACT_ATOMS: atom_id res chain seq x y z
N MET A 1 6.41 -7.47 -21.38
CA MET A 1 6.76 -6.07 -21.05
C MET A 1 6.73 -5.96 -19.54
N LYS A 2 7.69 -5.28 -18.91
CA LYS A 2 7.72 -5.11 -17.45
C LYS A 2 6.64 -4.10 -17.06
N VAL A 3 5.85 -4.35 -16.00
CA VAL A 3 4.97 -3.31 -15.45
C VAL A 3 5.86 -2.18 -14.94
N ILE A 4 5.83 -1.04 -15.63
CA ILE A 4 6.48 0.17 -15.18
C ILE A 4 5.37 0.97 -14.51
N LEU A 5 5.29 0.88 -13.18
CA LEU A 5 4.63 1.92 -12.40
C LEU A 5 5.11 3.27 -12.93
N GLU A 6 4.18 4.22 -13.17
CA GLU A 6 4.55 5.58 -13.60
C GLU A 6 5.76 6.06 -12.78
N ASP A 7 6.85 6.36 -13.48
CA ASP A 7 8.11 6.75 -12.86
C ASP A 7 8.03 8.22 -12.44
N LEU A 8 7.74 8.41 -11.17
CA LEU A 8 7.58 9.73 -10.56
C LEU A 8 8.92 10.44 -10.32
N THR A 9 10.05 9.73 -10.41
CA THR A 9 11.39 10.30 -10.14
C THR A 9 11.80 11.33 -11.19
N THR A 10 11.20 11.25 -12.38
CA THR A 10 11.45 12.16 -13.50
C THR A 10 10.70 13.49 -13.40
N LEU A 11 9.74 13.61 -12.47
CA LEU A 11 8.91 14.80 -12.34
C LEU A 11 9.62 15.89 -11.53
N PRO A 12 9.54 17.17 -11.96
CA PRO A 12 10.06 18.27 -11.16
C PRO A 12 9.21 18.44 -9.89
N PRO A 13 9.78 18.97 -8.77
CA PRO A 13 9.14 18.94 -7.45
C PRO A 13 7.69 19.44 -7.40
N LYS A 14 7.39 20.60 -8.02
CA LYS A 14 6.02 21.15 -8.05
C LYS A 14 5.02 20.26 -8.79
N ARG A 15 5.46 19.57 -9.85
CA ARG A 15 4.60 18.63 -10.60
C ARG A 15 4.46 17.32 -9.85
N LEU A 16 5.53 16.86 -9.21
CA LEU A 16 5.52 15.67 -8.36
C LEU A 16 4.52 15.83 -7.21
N GLU A 17 4.59 16.93 -6.46
CA GLU A 17 3.66 17.20 -5.36
C GLU A 17 2.20 17.18 -5.83
N LYS A 18 1.87 17.92 -6.89
CA LYS A 18 0.53 17.93 -7.48
C LYS A 18 0.08 16.52 -7.91
N ARG A 19 0.99 15.76 -8.55
CA ARG A 19 0.69 14.39 -9.00
C ARG A 19 0.43 13.46 -7.82
N LEU A 20 1.19 13.57 -6.75
CA LEU A 20 0.98 12.80 -5.51
C LEU A 20 -0.34 13.19 -4.82
N GLU A 21 -0.72 14.47 -4.82
CA GLU A 21 -2.02 14.90 -4.31
C GLU A 21 -3.20 14.31 -5.10
N GLU A 22 -3.09 14.26 -6.43
CA GLU A 22 -4.07 13.60 -7.30
C GLU A 22 -4.15 12.10 -6.98
N LEU A 23 -3.01 11.41 -6.94
CA LEU A 23 -2.95 9.98 -6.61
C LEU A 23 -3.51 9.69 -5.22
N ALA A 24 -3.23 10.54 -4.23
CA ALA A 24 -3.74 10.39 -2.87
C ALA A 24 -5.26 10.60 -2.78
N ARG A 25 -5.86 11.43 -3.65
CA ARG A 25 -7.32 11.63 -3.68
C ARG A 25 -8.05 10.37 -4.15
N ASP A 26 -7.50 9.71 -5.16
CA ASP A 26 -8.08 8.53 -5.82
C ASP A 26 -7.72 7.22 -5.10
N ALA A 27 -6.79 7.26 -4.15
CA ALA A 27 -6.34 6.09 -3.40
C ALA A 27 -7.40 5.55 -2.43
N LEU A 28 -7.37 4.23 -2.25
CA LEU A 28 -8.16 3.47 -1.29
C LEU A 28 -7.55 3.66 0.12
N PRO A 29 -8.33 4.08 1.13
CA PRO A 29 -7.77 4.31 2.45
C PRO A 29 -7.50 2.99 3.17
N CYS A 30 -6.28 2.87 3.69
CA CYS A 30 -5.90 1.84 4.65
C CYS A 30 -6.29 2.29 6.05
N ARG A 31 -7.01 1.44 6.78
CA ARG A 31 -7.49 1.74 8.13
C ARG A 31 -6.55 1.23 9.22
N SER A 32 -5.87 0.12 8.94
CA SER A 32 -4.93 -0.53 9.85
C SER A 32 -4.07 -1.53 9.07
N ALA A 33 -2.96 -1.96 9.68
CA ALA A 33 -2.22 -3.13 9.22
C ALA A 33 -1.99 -4.09 10.40
N THR A 34 -2.08 -5.39 10.14
CA THR A 34 -1.92 -6.44 11.16
C THR A 34 -1.03 -7.57 10.64
N VAL A 35 -0.44 -8.33 11.55
CA VAL A 35 0.29 -9.55 11.19
C VAL A 35 -0.73 -10.60 10.76
N LEU A 36 -0.57 -11.15 9.56
CA LEU A 36 -1.38 -12.26 9.07
C LEU A 36 -0.69 -13.60 9.33
N ASP A 37 0.56 -13.72 8.89
CA ASP A 37 1.38 -14.91 9.03
C ASP A 37 2.87 -14.53 9.08
N GLY A 38 3.71 -15.39 9.61
CA GLY A 38 5.15 -15.19 9.65
C GLY A 38 5.90 -16.49 9.88
N ASN A 39 6.78 -16.84 8.95
CA ASN A 39 7.66 -17.99 9.09
C ASN A 39 9.08 -17.69 8.58
N PRO A 40 10.11 -18.48 8.97
CA PRO A 40 11.49 -18.21 8.58
C PRO A 40 11.77 -18.28 7.07
N ASP A 41 11.00 -19.08 6.33
CA ASP A 41 11.23 -19.33 4.90
C ASP A 41 10.60 -18.24 4.02
N ASP A 42 9.41 -17.77 4.39
CA ASP A 42 8.61 -16.77 3.66
C ASP A 42 8.72 -15.34 4.20
N GLY A 43 9.19 -15.20 5.43
CA GLY A 43 9.22 -13.95 6.19
C GLY A 43 7.83 -13.53 6.68
N LEU A 44 7.66 -12.22 6.92
CA LEU A 44 6.44 -11.66 7.51
C LEU A 44 5.40 -11.30 6.44
N THR A 45 4.19 -11.82 6.56
CA THR A 45 3.02 -11.42 5.78
C THR A 45 2.15 -10.48 6.60
N VAL A 46 1.93 -9.27 6.09
CA VAL A 46 1.13 -8.23 6.74
C VAL A 46 -0.18 -8.04 5.99
N ALA A 47 -1.31 -8.15 6.70
CA ALA A 47 -2.61 -7.77 6.18
C ALA A 47 -2.79 -6.25 6.23
N LEU A 48 -3.20 -5.67 5.10
CA LEU A 48 -3.58 -4.27 4.96
C LEU A 48 -5.11 -4.20 4.90
N HIS A 49 -5.74 -3.57 5.90
CA HIS A 49 -7.19 -3.44 5.95
C HIS A 49 -7.62 -2.21 5.14
N VAL A 50 -8.09 -2.46 3.92
CA VAL A 50 -8.34 -1.42 2.92
C VAL A 50 -9.84 -1.27 2.69
N ASP A 51 -10.31 -0.03 2.75
CA ASP A 51 -11.66 0.31 2.30
C ASP A 51 -11.66 0.35 0.77
N SER A 52 -12.37 -0.57 0.13
CA SER A 52 -12.40 -0.67 -1.33
C SER A 52 -13.10 0.51 -1.99
N ARG A 53 -13.83 1.32 -1.21
CA ARG A 53 -14.79 2.33 -1.68
C ARG A 53 -15.78 1.76 -2.70
N ARG A 54 -16.11 0.47 -2.57
CA ARG A 54 -16.97 -0.29 -3.49
C ARG A 54 -16.44 -0.36 -4.93
N ARG A 55 -15.12 -0.27 -5.13
CA ARG A 55 -14.51 -0.50 -6.44
C ARG A 55 -14.65 -1.97 -6.85
N GLY A 56 -15.60 -2.24 -7.72
CA GLY A 56 -15.90 -3.60 -8.19
C GLY A 56 -14.68 -4.30 -8.79
N ASP A 57 -13.86 -3.59 -9.56
CA ASP A 57 -12.68 -4.18 -10.19
C ASP A 57 -11.59 -4.63 -9.21
N VAL A 58 -11.47 -3.96 -8.06
CA VAL A 58 -10.56 -4.37 -6.97
C VAL A 58 -11.15 -5.55 -6.18
N LEU A 59 -12.46 -5.56 -5.96
CA LEU A 59 -13.15 -6.66 -5.30
C LEU A 59 -13.16 -7.93 -6.15
N ASP A 60 -13.26 -7.79 -7.47
CA ASP A 60 -13.18 -8.90 -8.40
C ASP A 60 -11.76 -9.43 -8.54
N LEU A 61 -10.73 -8.58 -8.41
CA LEU A 61 -9.33 -9.01 -8.44
C LEU A 61 -9.04 -10.14 -7.44
N ALA A 62 -9.58 -10.04 -6.21
CA ALA A 62 -9.47 -11.08 -5.20
C ALA A 62 -9.94 -12.44 -5.70
N ARG A 63 -11.01 -12.48 -6.52
CA ARG A 63 -11.55 -13.73 -7.07
C ARG A 63 -10.70 -14.34 -8.18
N VAL A 64 -9.80 -13.57 -8.80
CA VAL A 64 -9.02 -14.04 -9.96
C VAL A 64 -7.56 -14.32 -9.60
N VAL A 65 -7.03 -13.70 -8.55
CA VAL A 65 -5.61 -13.81 -8.13
C VAL A 65 -5.36 -15.06 -7.25
N GLU A 66 -6.38 -15.91 -7.02
CA GLU A 66 -6.25 -17.13 -6.23
C GLU A 66 -5.16 -18.06 -6.78
N ASP A 67 -4.05 -18.14 -6.06
CA ASP A 67 -2.99 -19.14 -6.17
C ASP A 67 -2.33 -19.33 -7.56
N ASP A 68 -2.33 -18.29 -8.40
CA ASP A 68 -1.70 -18.35 -9.72
C ASP A 68 -0.22 -17.93 -9.65
N ALA A 69 0.69 -18.89 -9.82
CA ALA A 69 2.13 -18.65 -9.92
C ALA A 69 2.53 -17.69 -11.07
N THR A 70 1.60 -17.36 -11.96
CA THR A 70 1.78 -16.40 -13.06
C THR A 70 1.33 -14.98 -12.73
N VAL A 71 0.88 -14.70 -11.49
CA VAL A 71 0.53 -13.34 -11.05
C VAL A 71 1.73 -12.42 -11.25
N GLN A 72 1.56 -11.44 -12.12
CA GLN A 72 2.54 -10.41 -12.40
C GLN A 72 2.05 -9.11 -11.78
N ALA A 73 2.56 -8.84 -10.57
CA ALA A 73 2.29 -7.63 -9.82
C ALA A 73 3.56 -6.77 -9.70
N SER A 74 3.38 -5.45 -9.69
CA SER A 74 4.40 -4.48 -9.33
C SER A 74 3.87 -3.56 -8.27
N CYS A 75 4.76 -3.15 -7.36
CA CYS A 75 4.41 -2.27 -6.27
C CYS A 75 5.53 -1.29 -5.94
N GLY A 76 5.17 -0.15 -5.37
CA GLY A 76 6.13 0.88 -5.01
C GLY A 76 5.54 1.89 -4.03
N TRP A 77 6.38 2.43 -3.17
CA TRP A 77 6.01 3.47 -2.23
C TRP A 77 6.14 4.86 -2.87
N SER A 78 5.32 5.78 -2.41
CA SER A 78 5.48 7.21 -2.63
C SER A 78 5.04 7.94 -1.38
N LEU A 79 5.71 9.04 -1.04
CA LEU A 79 5.42 9.80 0.16
C LEU A 79 5.03 11.22 -0.19
N LEU A 80 3.94 11.68 0.42
CA LEU A 80 3.52 13.07 0.38
C LEU A 80 3.55 13.62 1.80
N ALA A 81 4.43 14.60 2.01
CA ALA A 81 4.60 15.26 3.30
C ALA A 81 3.34 16.09 3.66
N PRO A 82 3.13 16.34 4.96
CA PRO A 82 2.11 17.29 5.42
C PRO A 82 2.28 18.66 4.76
N SER A 83 1.16 19.33 4.52
CA SER A 83 1.12 20.69 3.99
C SER A 83 0.22 21.57 4.85
N ARG A 84 0.15 22.87 4.54
CA ARG A 84 -0.77 23.78 5.24
C ARG A 84 -2.26 23.38 5.12
N ARG A 85 -2.61 22.57 4.12
CA ARG A 85 -3.99 22.13 3.86
C ARG A 85 -4.29 20.75 4.43
N ASP A 86 -3.25 19.97 4.72
CA ASP A 86 -3.38 18.57 5.11
C ASP A 86 -2.28 18.24 6.12
N SER A 87 -2.66 17.96 7.37
CA SER A 87 -1.71 17.70 8.47
C SER A 87 -1.17 16.27 8.49
N TYR A 88 -1.56 15.42 7.55
CA TYR A 88 -1.16 14.02 7.52
C TYR A 88 0.05 13.80 6.61
N TRP A 89 0.95 12.93 7.05
CA TRP A 89 1.83 12.22 6.14
C TRP A 89 0.97 11.24 5.34
N ARG A 90 1.04 11.32 4.01
CA ARG A 90 0.29 10.43 3.12
C ARG A 90 1.26 9.50 2.44
N LEU A 91 1.41 8.31 3.01
CA LEU A 91 2.17 7.22 2.41
C LEU A 91 1.26 6.49 1.42
N LEU A 92 1.74 6.30 0.20
CA LEU A 92 1.00 5.67 -0.90
C LEU A 92 1.70 4.38 -1.34
N LEU A 93 1.03 3.25 -1.18
CA LEU A 93 1.41 2.00 -1.84
C LEU A 93 0.72 1.95 -3.21
N ARG A 94 1.49 2.04 -4.27
CA ARG A 94 0.98 1.93 -5.64
C ARG A 94 1.09 0.49 -6.09
N VAL A 95 0.00 -0.10 -6.59
CA VAL A 95 -0.07 -1.52 -6.93
C VAL A 95 -0.66 -1.68 -8.32
N SER A 96 -0.01 -2.48 -9.15
CA SER A 96 -0.50 -2.82 -10.48
C SER A 96 -0.32 -4.30 -10.76
N PHE A 97 -1.40 -4.93 -11.23
CA PHE A 97 -1.47 -6.31 -11.71
C PHE A 97 -1.61 -6.30 -13.23
N GLU A 98 -0.83 -7.13 -13.92
CA GLU A 98 -0.92 -7.34 -15.38
C GLU A 98 -1.60 -8.67 -15.72
N ARG A 99 -1.37 -9.70 -14.89
CA ARG A 99 -1.96 -11.03 -15.02
C ARG A 99 -2.50 -11.48 -13.66
N PRO A 100 -3.61 -12.24 -13.64
CA PRO A 100 -4.41 -12.68 -14.79
C PRO A 100 -5.30 -11.59 -15.40
N VAL A 101 -5.55 -10.50 -14.67
CA VAL A 101 -6.32 -9.34 -15.14
C VAL A 101 -5.55 -8.04 -14.90
N LYS A 102 -5.71 -7.08 -15.80
CA LYS A 102 -5.12 -5.75 -15.64
C LYS A 102 -5.92 -4.96 -14.60
N CYS A 103 -5.30 -4.68 -13.46
CA CYS A 103 -5.90 -3.88 -12.39
C CYS A 103 -4.84 -2.95 -11.78
N GLU A 104 -5.23 -1.71 -11.45
CA GLU A 104 -4.36 -0.78 -10.75
C GLU A 104 -5.14 -0.05 -9.65
N PHE A 105 -4.52 0.02 -8.48
CA PHE A 105 -5.03 0.78 -7.35
C PHE A 105 -3.89 1.31 -6.51
N LYS A 106 -4.24 2.26 -5.64
CA LYS A 106 -3.32 2.85 -4.68
C LYS A 106 -3.93 2.67 -3.32
N VAL A 107 -3.11 2.31 -2.34
CA VAL A 107 -3.50 2.26 -0.94
C VAL A 107 -2.85 3.44 -0.25
N ARG A 108 -3.66 4.27 0.41
CA ARG A 108 -3.21 5.46 1.15
C ARG A 108 -3.27 5.21 2.64
N PHE A 109 -2.19 5.57 3.31
CA PHE A 109 -2.08 5.59 4.76
C PHE A 109 -2.02 7.07 5.17
N ASP A 110 -3.05 7.53 5.88
CA ASP A 110 -3.11 8.90 6.41
C ASP A 110 -2.55 8.89 7.84
N ILE A 111 -1.29 9.29 8.00
CA ILE A 111 -0.54 9.12 9.25
C ILE A 111 -0.34 10.48 9.90
N ARG A 112 -0.88 10.67 11.10
CA ARG A 112 -0.59 11.86 11.91
C ARG A 112 0.77 11.71 12.57
N ASP A 113 1.43 12.86 12.76
CA ASP A 113 2.60 12.92 13.65
C ASP A 113 2.14 12.93 15.12
N HIS A 114 1.59 11.80 15.58
CA HIS A 114 1.20 11.60 16.97
C HIS A 114 1.43 10.14 17.39
N PRO A 115 2.00 9.85 18.58
CA PRO A 115 2.29 8.48 19.02
C PRO A 115 1.05 7.58 19.12
N SER A 116 -0.13 8.15 19.37
CA SER A 116 -1.39 7.40 19.46
C SER A 116 -2.05 7.13 18.10
N ASP A 117 -1.44 7.56 16.99
CA ASP A 117 -1.97 7.26 15.67
C ASP A 117 -1.80 5.75 15.38
N PRO A 118 -2.89 5.00 15.13
CA PRO A 118 -2.82 3.55 14.97
C PRO A 118 -2.04 3.13 13.72
N LEU A 119 -2.10 3.93 12.65
CA LEU A 119 -1.31 3.66 11.44
C LEU A 119 0.16 3.95 11.66
N ARG A 120 0.48 4.93 12.52
CA ARG A 120 1.86 5.17 12.92
C ARG A 120 2.45 3.99 13.69
N GLY A 121 1.67 3.39 14.60
CA GLY A 121 2.06 2.14 15.28
C GLY A 121 2.25 0.95 14.33
N SER A 122 1.66 1.01 13.14
CA SER A 122 1.77 -0.04 12.12
C SER A 122 2.99 0.11 11.19
N LEU A 123 3.68 1.26 11.19
CA LEU A 123 4.83 1.51 10.31
C LEU A 123 5.97 0.48 10.46
N PRO A 124 6.34 0.01 11.67
CA PRO A 124 7.34 -1.06 11.80
C PRO A 124 6.92 -2.37 11.12
N LEU A 125 5.61 -2.69 11.11
CA LEU A 125 5.10 -3.86 10.39
C LEU A 125 5.25 -3.67 8.88
N LEU A 126 4.91 -2.49 8.36
CA LEU A 126 5.09 -2.19 6.93
C LEU A 126 6.56 -2.27 6.51
N LEU A 127 7.47 -1.85 7.40
CA LEU A 127 8.91 -1.93 7.19
C LEU A 127 9.44 -3.37 7.24
N ALA A 128 8.87 -4.23 8.09
CA ALA A 128 9.31 -5.62 8.26
C ALA A 128 8.67 -6.60 7.26
N ALA A 129 7.57 -6.21 6.60
CA ALA A 129 6.82 -7.09 5.71
C ALA A 129 7.66 -7.60 4.53
N SER A 130 7.63 -8.90 4.31
CA SER A 130 8.06 -9.53 3.05
C SER A 130 6.95 -9.49 2.00
N ARG A 131 5.70 -9.61 2.45
CA ARG A 131 4.51 -9.65 1.60
C ARG A 131 3.35 -8.87 2.24
N PHE A 132 2.48 -8.34 1.39
CA PHE A 132 1.22 -7.74 1.80
C PHE A 132 0.05 -8.57 1.30
N VAL A 133 -0.96 -8.71 2.15
CA VAL A 133 -2.29 -9.19 1.77
C VAL A 133 -3.27 -8.04 1.90
N PHE A 134 -4.15 -7.86 0.91
CA PHE A 134 -5.19 -6.84 0.99
C PHE A 134 -6.49 -7.44 1.53
N ASP A 135 -6.86 -7.00 2.73
CA ASP A 135 -8.17 -7.25 3.31
C ASP A 135 -9.13 -6.13 2.90
N PHE A 136 -9.87 -6.34 1.81
CA PHE A 136 -10.86 -5.38 1.34
C PHE A 136 -12.17 -5.50 2.11
N ASP A 137 -12.56 -4.41 2.78
CA ASP A 137 -13.82 -4.26 3.50
C ASP A 137 -14.03 -5.27 4.66
N GLY A 138 -12.95 -5.73 5.29
CA GLY A 138 -12.99 -6.58 6.49
C GLY A 138 -13.45 -8.01 6.21
N ARG A 139 -13.04 -8.55 5.06
CA ARG A 139 -13.42 -9.87 4.53
C ARG A 139 -12.28 -10.88 4.63
N LEU A 140 -11.35 -10.74 5.58
CA LEU A 140 -10.37 -11.77 5.94
C LEU A 140 -11.10 -13.03 6.42
N ASP A 141 -11.56 -13.82 5.46
CA ASP A 141 -11.96 -15.19 5.62
C ASP A 141 -10.83 -16.03 5.00
N PRO A 142 -10.14 -16.88 5.78
CA PRO A 142 -9.06 -17.71 5.27
C PRO A 142 -9.50 -18.71 4.19
N VAL A 143 -10.80 -18.89 3.98
CA VAL A 143 -11.37 -19.73 2.91
C VAL A 143 -11.64 -18.93 1.62
N LEU A 144 -11.58 -17.60 1.67
CA LEU A 144 -11.76 -16.73 0.50
C LEU A 144 -10.42 -16.41 -0.18
N PRO A 145 -10.41 -16.22 -1.50
CA PRO A 145 -9.20 -15.91 -2.21
C PRO A 145 -8.66 -14.53 -1.82
N LEU A 146 -7.37 -14.51 -1.45
CA LEU A 146 -6.68 -13.32 -0.94
C LEU A 146 -5.79 -12.72 -2.03
N VAL A 147 -5.85 -11.38 -2.18
CA VAL A 147 -4.89 -10.67 -3.04
C VAL A 147 -3.62 -10.44 -2.26
N TRP A 148 -2.52 -11.05 -2.70
CA TRP A 148 -1.21 -10.86 -2.11
C TRP A 148 -0.20 -10.30 -3.11
N ILE A 149 0.77 -9.56 -2.59
CA ILE A 149 1.92 -9.05 -3.35
C ILE A 149 3.19 -9.15 -2.53
N ALA A 150 4.34 -9.24 -3.18
CA ALA A 150 5.61 -8.96 -2.53
C ALA A 150 5.64 -7.50 -2.05
N ALA A 151 6.20 -7.25 -0.87
CA ALA A 151 6.41 -5.88 -0.39
C ALA A 151 7.48 -5.17 -1.22
N PRO A 152 7.37 -3.85 -1.47
CA PRO A 152 8.42 -3.11 -2.16
C PRO A 152 9.75 -3.19 -1.41
N ALA A 153 10.85 -3.43 -2.14
CA ALA A 153 12.20 -3.47 -1.58
C ALA A 153 12.70 -2.07 -1.14
N ALA A 154 12.38 -1.04 -1.92
CA ALA A 154 12.63 0.36 -1.59
C ALA A 154 11.65 0.79 -0.48
N ARG A 155 12.16 1.10 0.72
CA ARG A 155 11.38 1.40 1.93
C ARG A 155 11.69 2.77 2.53
N GLU A 156 12.41 3.62 1.80
CA GLU A 156 12.86 4.95 2.22
C GLU A 156 11.68 5.82 2.65
N CYS A 157 10.58 5.80 1.87
CA CYS A 157 9.35 6.51 2.22
C CYS A 157 8.76 6.09 3.58
N VAL A 158 8.88 4.82 3.97
CA VAL A 158 8.38 4.32 5.26
C VAL A 158 9.31 4.76 6.39
N LEU A 159 10.62 4.70 6.14
CA LEU A 159 11.66 5.16 7.06
C LEU A 159 11.57 6.66 7.31
N ASP A 160 11.32 7.47 6.28
CA ASP A 160 11.17 8.92 6.40
C ASP A 160 10.05 9.25 7.40
N VAL A 161 8.87 8.63 7.28
CA VAL A 161 7.75 8.85 8.22
C VAL A 161 8.10 8.40 9.64
N LEU A 162 8.81 7.27 9.80
CA LEU A 162 9.29 6.80 11.10
C LEU A 162 10.30 7.76 11.74
N SER A 163 11.22 8.29 10.94
CA SER A 163 12.29 9.18 11.38
C SER A 163 11.79 10.57 11.76
N CYS A 164 10.65 11.00 11.21
CA CYS A 164 10.01 12.28 11.51
C CYS A 164 9.30 12.31 12.89
N SER A 165 9.83 11.59 13.87
CA SER A 165 9.27 11.59 15.21
C SER A 165 9.49 12.92 15.93
N ALA A 166 8.37 13.61 16.23
CA ALA A 166 8.25 14.82 17.03
C ALA A 166 9.38 15.04 18.05
N THR A 167 10.15 16.11 17.82
CA THR A 167 10.65 17.01 18.88
C THR A 167 9.50 17.60 19.67
#